data_AF-A0A2S8S9M8-F1
#
_entry.id   AF-A0A2S8S9M8-F1
#
_cell.length_a   1.000
_cell.length_b   1.000
_cell.length_c   1.000
_cell.angle_alpha   90.00
_cell.angle_beta   90.00
_cell.angle_gamma   90.00
#
_symmetry.space_group_name_H-M   'P 1'
#
loop_
_entity.id
_entity.type
_entity.pdbx_description
1 polymer ?
#
loop_
_entity_poly.entity_id
_entity_poly.type
_entity_poly.pdbx_seq_one_letter_code
_entity_poly.pdbx_strand_id
1 'polypeptide(L)'
;MPEWLFSARTANCISTKLLLQTLQSWLKNASSCCYGSYMTEKSKPAIGKLLRGISTNHVETVRDAWREALNDRDASVRQVQEKLASSAWSENPRGPLSKYFGVLLALLDELDASAFEQEIARLRKSNLHPMHVKTLDILSRRVLENPAKLITDRIPLFVASDIADRDVVVKNVETWCKTKGLTLDNVTRIDVIARQPGLDYLGKYNLFFSGIILTWPASTPKGIKLWWCRLDAEFTFYHEVGHHASGHIEGGQVAEQEKEADEYARTMMRNSRPVLTLIGRMLLWPLRPLLKRIITSPDRAAVDAI
;
A
#
# COMPACT_ATOMS: atom_id res chain seq x y z
N MET A 1 -28.50 -1.64 -12.31
CA MET A 1 -27.82 -2.21 -11.13
C MET A 1 -27.45 -3.64 -11.46
N PRO A 2 -26.16 -4.00 -11.36
CA PRO A 2 -25.79 -5.31 -10.81
C PRO A 2 -24.65 -5.13 -9.78
N GLU A 3 -24.75 -5.68 -8.56
CA GLU A 3 -24.43 -7.07 -8.19
C GLU A 3 -23.01 -7.53 -8.60
N TRP A 4 -21.98 -6.94 -7.98
CA TRP A 4 -20.64 -7.55 -7.85
C TRP A 4 -20.03 -7.14 -6.50
N LEU A 5 -20.28 -7.95 -5.47
CA LEU A 5 -19.47 -7.99 -4.24
C LEU A 5 -18.89 -9.41 -4.17
N PHE A 6 -17.62 -9.55 -4.53
CA PHE A 6 -16.93 -10.83 -4.46
C PHE A 6 -16.43 -11.08 -3.04
N SER A 7 -17.05 -12.10 -2.43
CA SER A 7 -16.55 -12.87 -1.29
C SER A 7 -15.24 -13.57 -1.65
N ALA A 8 -14.28 -13.59 -0.71
CA ALA A 8 -13.21 -14.58 -0.70
C ALA A 8 -12.75 -14.87 0.74
N ARG A 9 -13.41 -15.85 1.38
CA ARG A 9 -12.80 -16.71 2.40
C ARG A 9 -12.57 -18.09 1.77
N THR A 10 -11.33 -18.58 1.78
CA THR A 10 -11.00 -20.00 2.04
C THR A 10 -9.51 -20.17 2.33
N ALA A 11 -9.25 -21.19 3.15
CA ALA A 11 -8.10 -21.48 4.00
C ALA A 11 -6.77 -21.89 3.32
N ASN A 12 -5.68 -21.81 4.09
CA ASN A 12 -4.65 -22.85 4.11
C ASN A 12 -3.92 -22.86 5.46
N CYS A 13 -4.10 -23.95 6.22
CA CYS A 13 -3.40 -24.23 7.46
C CYS A 13 -2.17 -25.08 7.12
N ILE A 14 -0.97 -24.49 7.20
CA ILE A 14 0.31 -25.18 6.99
C ILE A 14 1.12 -25.07 8.29
N SER A 15 1.67 -26.22 8.71
CA SER A 15 2.37 -26.46 9.98
C SER A 15 3.39 -25.37 10.34
N THR A 16 3.07 -24.64 11.41
CA THR A 16 3.89 -23.58 12.03
C THR A 16 5.26 -24.06 12.53
N LYS A 17 5.43 -25.37 12.77
CA LYS A 17 6.69 -25.95 13.28
C LYS A 17 7.84 -25.94 12.26
N LEU A 18 7.57 -26.14 10.97
CA LEU A 18 8.62 -26.17 9.95
C LEU A 18 9.11 -24.75 9.61
N LEU A 19 8.19 -23.78 9.63
CA LEU A 19 8.47 -22.35 9.40
C LEU A 19 9.33 -21.75 10.53
N LEU A 20 9.11 -22.17 11.78
CA LEU A 20 9.92 -21.78 12.94
C LEU A 20 11.34 -22.35 12.89
N GLN A 21 11.54 -23.58 12.41
CA GLN A 21 12.87 -24.18 12.32
C GLN A 21 13.74 -23.53 11.23
N THR A 22 13.17 -23.19 10.08
CA THR A 22 13.89 -22.45 9.03
C THR A 22 14.22 -21.03 9.47
N LEU A 23 13.31 -20.33 10.16
CA LEU A 23 13.57 -19.00 10.74
C LEU A 23 14.65 -19.02 11.83
N GLN A 24 14.68 -20.04 12.69
CA GLN A 24 15.70 -20.19 13.73
C GLN A 24 17.08 -20.53 13.16
N SER A 25 17.15 -21.35 12.11
CA SER A 25 18.40 -21.60 11.37
C SER A 25 18.92 -20.33 10.70
N TRP A 26 18.02 -19.52 10.13
CA TRP A 26 18.36 -18.25 9.49
C TRP A 26 18.84 -17.17 10.47
N LEU A 27 18.25 -17.11 11.68
CA LEU A 27 18.67 -16.18 12.74
C LEU A 27 20.01 -16.58 13.38
N LYS A 28 20.30 -17.89 13.50
CA LYS A 28 21.56 -18.38 14.09
C LYS A 28 22.78 -18.12 13.21
N ASN A 29 22.65 -18.17 11.88
CA ASN A 29 23.77 -17.93 10.97
C ASN A 29 24.17 -16.44 10.85
N ALA A 30 23.35 -15.51 11.33
CA ALA A 30 23.64 -14.07 11.30
C ALA A 30 24.31 -13.54 12.58
N SER A 31 24.59 -14.37 13.58
CA SER A 31 25.05 -13.92 14.92
C SER A 31 26.44 -14.42 15.33
N SER A 32 27.24 -14.96 14.41
CA SER A 32 28.58 -15.47 14.73
C SER A 32 29.70 -14.54 14.23
N CYS A 33 29.88 -13.39 14.89
CA CYS A 33 31.18 -12.72 15.03
C CYS A 33 31.11 -11.62 16.10
N CYS A 34 32.13 -11.59 16.97
CA CYS A 34 32.45 -10.59 18.00
C CYS A 34 31.85 -10.80 19.40
N TYR A 35 32.66 -11.42 20.27
CA TYR A 35 32.54 -11.45 21.73
C TYR A 35 33.23 -10.23 22.35
N GLY A 36 32.59 -9.60 23.35
CA GLY A 36 33.25 -8.76 24.36
C GLY A 36 33.18 -7.25 24.17
N SER A 37 32.05 -6.63 24.55
CA SER A 37 32.03 -5.27 25.10
C SER A 37 30.69 -5.01 25.81
N TYR A 38 30.74 -4.24 26.89
CA TYR A 38 29.68 -3.98 27.86
C TYR A 38 28.31 -3.68 27.21
N MET A 39 27.25 -4.27 27.77
CA MET A 39 25.87 -4.20 27.28
C MET A 39 25.30 -2.78 27.38
N THR A 40 25.59 -1.95 26.38
CA THR A 40 24.49 -1.21 25.77
C THR A 40 23.56 -2.24 25.15
N GLU A 41 22.29 -2.22 25.50
CA GLU A 41 21.28 -3.08 24.91
C GLU A 41 21.38 -2.90 23.39
N LYS A 42 22.03 -3.85 22.70
CA LYS A 42 22.24 -3.78 21.24
C LYS A 42 20.84 -3.78 20.65
N SER A 43 20.35 -2.59 20.29
CA SER A 43 19.06 -2.44 19.63
C SER A 43 19.01 -3.48 18.53
N LYS A 44 17.99 -4.36 18.59
CA LYS A 44 17.84 -5.40 17.58
C LYS A 44 17.77 -4.69 16.23
N PRO A 45 18.57 -5.10 15.24
CA PRO A 45 18.63 -4.39 13.96
C PRO A 45 17.23 -4.21 13.37
N ALA A 46 16.88 -2.98 13.01
CA ALA A 46 15.54 -2.59 12.53
C ALA A 46 15.06 -3.51 11.40
N ILE A 47 15.96 -3.93 10.50
CA ILE A 47 15.67 -4.86 9.40
C ILE A 47 15.21 -6.23 9.91
N GLY A 48 15.77 -6.75 11.01
CA GLY A 48 15.35 -8.01 11.61
C GLY A 48 13.93 -7.94 12.21
N LYS A 49 13.60 -6.80 12.84
CA LYS A 49 12.26 -6.51 13.37
C LYS A 49 11.24 -6.36 12.23
N LEU A 50 11.63 -5.68 11.15
CA LEU A 50 10.84 -5.51 9.93
C LEU A 50 10.45 -6.85 9.30
N LEU A 51 11.44 -7.70 8.99
CA LEU A 51 11.21 -9.02 8.38
C LEU A 51 10.37 -9.93 9.28
N ARG A 52 10.54 -9.83 10.60
CA ARG A 52 9.70 -10.54 11.55
C ARG A 52 8.24 -10.08 11.46
N GLY A 53 7.99 -8.78 11.50
CA GLY A 53 6.65 -8.22 11.35
C GLY A 53 5.97 -8.70 10.05
N ILE A 54 6.72 -8.79 8.95
CA ILE A 54 6.19 -9.29 7.67
C ILE A 54 5.85 -10.77 7.74
N SER A 55 6.66 -11.61 8.39
CA SER A 55 6.34 -13.04 8.52
C SER A 55 5.14 -13.31 9.42
N THR A 56 4.92 -12.48 10.42
CA THR A 56 3.77 -12.59 11.33
C THR A 56 2.56 -11.77 10.86
N ASN A 57 2.67 -11.06 9.73
CA ASN A 57 1.70 -10.07 9.26
C ASN A 57 1.32 -9.04 10.35
N HIS A 58 2.25 -8.67 11.22
CA HIS A 58 2.02 -7.71 12.31
C HIS A 58 2.36 -6.29 11.86
N VAL A 59 1.37 -5.56 11.34
CA VAL A 59 1.59 -4.33 10.58
C VAL A 59 2.27 -3.23 11.40
N GLU A 60 1.91 -3.07 12.67
CA GLU A 60 2.55 -2.08 13.57
C GLU A 60 4.06 -2.32 13.68
N THR A 61 4.48 -3.58 13.82
CA THR A 61 5.90 -3.92 13.91
C THR A 61 6.62 -3.61 12.61
N VAL A 62 5.98 -3.82 11.46
CA VAL A 62 6.54 -3.47 10.15
C VAL A 62 6.71 -1.97 10.03
N ARG A 63 5.66 -1.18 10.31
CA ARG A 63 5.67 0.28 10.27
C ARG A 63 6.73 0.88 11.19
N ASP A 64 6.76 0.46 12.44
CA ASP A 64 7.66 1.04 13.43
C ASP A 64 9.12 0.67 13.11
N ALA A 65 9.38 -0.56 12.66
CA ALA A 65 10.70 -0.96 12.20
C ALA A 65 11.15 -0.23 10.93
N TRP A 66 10.21 0.07 10.03
CA TRP A 66 10.49 0.87 8.83
C TRP A 66 10.93 2.29 9.21
N ARG A 67 10.15 2.96 10.06
CA ARG A 67 10.49 4.30 10.57
C ARG A 67 11.82 4.31 11.32
N GLU A 68 12.06 3.28 12.12
CA GLU A 68 13.33 3.08 12.82
C GLU A 68 14.50 2.95 11.82
N ALA A 69 14.33 2.20 10.72
CA ALA A 69 15.34 2.08 9.67
C ALA A 69 15.61 3.42 8.96
N LEU A 70 14.57 4.24 8.73
CA LEU A 70 14.71 5.57 8.13
C LEU A 70 15.45 6.57 9.05
N ASN A 71 15.45 6.35 10.36
CA ASN A 71 16.15 7.20 11.34
C ASN A 71 17.67 6.92 11.38
N ASP A 72 18.10 5.70 11.04
CA ASP A 72 19.52 5.31 10.95
C ASP A 72 19.81 4.77 9.54
N ARG A 73 19.86 5.70 8.57
CA ARG A 73 19.88 5.37 7.15
C ARG A 73 21.10 4.54 6.76
N ASP A 74 22.30 5.01 7.11
CA ASP A 74 23.55 4.39 6.68
C ASP A 74 23.70 2.95 7.20
N ALA A 75 23.35 2.72 8.47
CA ALA A 75 23.38 1.37 9.04
C ALA A 75 22.32 0.46 8.40
N SER A 76 21.14 1.02 8.09
CA SER A 76 20.05 0.26 7.48
C SER A 76 20.34 -0.10 6.03
N VAL A 77 20.96 0.78 5.24
CA VAL A 77 21.40 0.51 3.86
C VAL A 77 22.28 -0.74 3.82
N ARG A 78 23.31 -0.80 4.67
CA ARG A 78 24.23 -1.95 4.73
C ARG A 78 23.51 -3.25 5.07
N GLN A 79 22.65 -3.23 6.09
CA GLN A 79 21.88 -4.41 6.48
C GLN A 79 20.94 -4.89 5.37
N VAL A 80 20.31 -3.98 4.65
CA VAL A 80 19.43 -4.32 3.51
C VAL A 80 20.24 -4.96 2.39
N GLN A 81 21.38 -4.36 2.01
CA GLN A 81 22.29 -4.91 1.00
C GLN A 81 22.81 -6.31 1.38
N GLU A 82 23.20 -6.52 2.64
CA GLU A 82 23.60 -7.84 3.16
C GLU A 82 22.49 -8.88 2.99
N LYS A 83 21.22 -8.51 3.25
CA LYS A 83 20.07 -9.41 3.03
C LYS A 83 19.82 -9.66 1.54
N LEU A 84 19.92 -8.65 0.70
CA LEU A 84 19.76 -8.78 -0.75
C LEU A 84 20.90 -9.55 -1.42
N ALA A 85 22.07 -9.67 -0.78
CA ALA A 85 23.18 -10.52 -1.23
C ALA A 85 22.95 -12.04 -1.00
N SER A 86 21.90 -12.43 -0.28
CA SER A 86 21.60 -13.85 0.00
C SER A 86 21.31 -14.66 -1.27
N SER A 87 21.78 -15.92 -1.31
CA SER A 87 21.44 -16.87 -2.39
C SER A 87 19.97 -17.31 -2.39
N ALA A 88 19.22 -17.03 -1.32
CA ALA A 88 17.82 -17.41 -1.19
C ALA A 88 16.92 -16.86 -2.31
N TRP A 89 17.33 -15.78 -2.98
CA TRP A 89 16.58 -15.18 -4.09
C TRP A 89 16.66 -15.96 -5.40
N SER A 90 17.55 -16.95 -5.48
CA SER A 90 17.62 -17.90 -6.60
C SER A 90 16.59 -19.04 -6.46
N GLU A 91 16.08 -19.25 -5.26
CA GLU A 91 15.16 -20.34 -4.95
C GLU A 91 13.69 -19.94 -5.21
N ASN A 92 12.81 -20.94 -5.33
CA ASN A 92 11.38 -20.69 -5.43
C ASN A 92 10.85 -20.05 -4.13
N PRO A 93 10.27 -18.83 -4.17
CA PRO A 93 9.86 -18.14 -2.97
C PRO A 93 8.72 -18.88 -2.25
N ARG A 94 9.01 -19.37 -1.04
CA ARG A 94 8.01 -20.00 -0.16
C ARG A 94 7.70 -19.09 1.02
N GLY A 95 6.43 -19.04 1.40
CA GLY A 95 5.96 -18.25 2.54
C GLY A 95 6.31 -16.75 2.40
N PRO A 96 6.85 -16.12 3.46
CA PRO A 96 7.07 -14.67 3.48
C PRO A 96 8.25 -14.21 2.60
N LEU A 97 9.07 -15.13 2.07
CA LEU A 97 10.23 -14.80 1.24
C LEU A 97 9.84 -14.01 -0.02
N SER A 98 8.67 -14.32 -0.59
CA SER A 98 8.06 -13.58 -1.71
C SER A 98 7.82 -12.10 -1.39
N LYS A 99 7.55 -11.77 -0.11
CA LYS A 99 7.32 -10.40 0.37
C LYS A 99 8.63 -9.70 0.68
N TYR A 100 9.57 -10.40 1.32
CA TYR A 100 10.83 -9.83 1.78
C TYR A 100 11.63 -9.15 0.67
N PHE A 101 11.76 -9.80 -0.49
CA PHE A 101 12.54 -9.24 -1.59
C PHE A 101 12.03 -7.87 -2.04
N GLY A 102 10.71 -7.76 -2.25
CA GLY A 102 10.10 -6.49 -2.66
C GLY A 102 10.18 -5.42 -1.57
N VAL A 103 9.98 -5.79 -0.31
CA VAL A 103 10.10 -4.88 0.85
C VAL A 103 11.52 -4.36 0.98
N LEU A 104 12.53 -5.22 0.92
CA LEU A 104 13.94 -4.82 1.06
C LEU A 104 14.36 -3.88 -0.07
N LEU A 105 13.93 -4.15 -1.31
CA LEU A 105 14.17 -3.25 -2.43
C LEU A 105 13.48 -1.90 -2.25
N ALA A 106 12.20 -1.89 -1.86
CA ALA A 106 11.47 -0.65 -1.60
C ALA A 106 12.10 0.15 -0.46
N LEU A 107 12.63 -0.52 0.57
CA LEU A 107 13.31 0.15 1.68
C LEU A 107 14.64 0.76 1.23
N LEU A 108 15.41 0.02 0.44
CA LEU A 108 16.69 0.51 -0.07
C LEU A 108 16.51 1.77 -0.92
N ASP A 109 15.48 1.80 -1.77
CA ASP A 109 15.10 2.97 -2.57
C ASP A 109 14.81 4.20 -1.70
N GLU A 110 14.04 4.03 -0.62
CA GLU A 110 13.69 5.12 0.29
C GLU A 110 14.88 5.58 1.16
N LEU A 111 15.78 4.66 1.51
CA LEU A 111 16.98 4.96 2.30
C LEU A 111 18.03 5.71 1.48
N ASP A 112 18.38 5.17 0.31
CA ASP A 112 19.44 5.66 -0.57
C ASP A 112 19.18 5.21 -2.03
N ALA A 113 18.70 6.14 -2.86
CA ALA A 113 18.41 5.91 -4.27
C ALA A 113 19.64 5.45 -5.07
N SER A 114 20.85 5.94 -4.75
CA SER A 114 22.07 5.52 -5.45
C SER A 114 22.45 4.08 -5.10
N ALA A 115 22.35 3.72 -3.82
CA ALA A 115 22.56 2.34 -3.36
C ALA A 115 21.55 1.39 -4.00
N PHE A 116 20.29 1.82 -4.13
CA PHE A 116 19.26 1.06 -4.83
C PHE A 116 19.61 0.82 -6.30
N GLU A 117 19.98 1.85 -7.06
CA GLU A 117 20.36 1.71 -8.47
C GLU A 117 21.51 0.71 -8.68
N GLN A 118 22.54 0.81 -7.83
CA GLN A 118 23.66 -0.12 -7.83
C GLN A 118 23.19 -1.57 -7.57
N GLU A 119 22.28 -1.73 -6.61
CA GLU A 119 21.75 -3.03 -6.24
C GLU A 119 20.85 -3.64 -7.33
N ILE A 120 20.05 -2.83 -8.02
CA ILE A 120 19.31 -3.26 -9.23
C ILE A 120 20.28 -3.77 -10.29
N ALA A 121 21.35 -3.02 -10.59
CA ALA A 121 22.34 -3.40 -11.59
C ALA A 121 23.06 -4.71 -11.23
N ARG A 122 23.34 -4.94 -9.94
CA ARG A 122 23.93 -6.18 -9.42
C ARG A 122 22.95 -7.35 -9.51
N LEU A 123 21.72 -7.16 -9.05
CA LEU A 123 20.67 -8.19 -9.02
C LEU A 123 20.26 -8.64 -10.43
N ARG A 124 20.23 -7.75 -11.42
CA ARG A 124 19.97 -8.10 -12.84
C ARG A 124 21.02 -9.05 -13.43
N LYS A 125 22.24 -9.05 -12.91
CA LYS A 125 23.33 -9.96 -13.32
C LYS A 125 23.35 -11.25 -12.50
N SER A 126 22.53 -11.35 -11.47
CA SER A 126 22.48 -12.49 -10.55
C SER A 126 21.47 -13.53 -11.03
N ASN A 127 21.64 -14.77 -10.58
CA ASN A 127 20.65 -15.82 -10.84
C ASN A 127 19.45 -15.65 -9.89
N LEU A 128 18.40 -14.96 -10.35
CA LEU A 128 17.17 -14.76 -9.60
C LEU A 128 16.05 -15.67 -10.09
N HIS A 129 15.21 -16.12 -9.16
CA HIS A 129 13.98 -16.81 -9.52
C HIS A 129 13.07 -15.89 -10.36
N PRO A 130 12.32 -16.41 -11.37
CA PRO A 130 11.50 -15.58 -12.25
C PRO A 130 10.51 -14.63 -11.55
N MET A 131 9.96 -15.04 -10.40
CA MET A 131 9.11 -14.15 -9.60
C MET A 131 9.87 -12.95 -9.02
N HIS A 132 11.10 -13.15 -8.55
CA HIS A 132 11.94 -12.07 -8.04
C HIS A 132 12.42 -11.16 -9.18
N VAL A 133 12.70 -11.71 -10.36
CA VAL A 133 12.94 -10.91 -11.59
C VAL A 133 11.76 -9.99 -11.87
N LYS A 134 10.52 -10.51 -11.87
CA LYS A 134 9.33 -9.70 -12.09
C LYS A 134 9.17 -8.58 -11.03
N THR A 135 9.44 -8.89 -9.76
CA THR A 135 9.43 -7.87 -8.69
C THR A 135 10.51 -6.82 -8.89
N LEU A 136 11.72 -7.23 -9.26
CA LEU A 136 12.84 -6.34 -9.57
C LEU A 136 12.50 -5.42 -10.75
N ASP A 137 11.89 -5.96 -11.80
CA ASP A 137 11.47 -5.19 -12.97
C ASP A 137 10.40 -4.16 -12.62
N ILE A 138 9.42 -4.52 -11.80
CA ILE A 138 8.38 -3.59 -11.34
C ILE A 138 8.96 -2.46 -10.49
N LEU A 139 9.82 -2.79 -9.52
CA LEU A 139 10.38 -1.79 -8.62
C LEU A 139 11.44 -0.92 -9.30
N SER A 140 12.29 -1.50 -10.16
CA SER A 140 13.30 -0.72 -10.90
C SER A 140 12.69 0.28 -11.89
N ARG A 141 11.48 0.04 -12.38
CA ARG A 141 10.75 1.03 -13.20
C ARG A 141 10.31 2.24 -12.39
N ARG A 142 10.08 2.11 -11.07
CA ARG A 142 9.68 3.25 -10.22
C ARG A 142 10.81 4.28 -10.11
N VAL A 143 12.06 3.82 -9.98
CA VAL A 143 13.23 4.69 -9.73
C VAL A 143 13.65 5.50 -10.94
N LEU A 144 13.34 5.03 -12.15
CA LEU A 144 13.67 5.76 -13.37
C LEU A 144 12.70 6.92 -13.64
N GLU A 145 11.58 7.00 -12.93
CA GLU A 145 10.58 8.04 -13.14
C GLU A 145 10.81 9.21 -12.18
N ASN A 146 11.24 10.35 -12.72
CA ASN A 146 11.16 11.61 -11.98
C ASN A 146 9.71 11.85 -11.52
N PRO A 147 9.49 12.42 -10.32
CA PRO A 147 8.14 12.73 -9.88
C PRO A 147 7.46 13.62 -10.92
N ALA A 148 6.25 13.23 -11.32
CA ALA A 148 5.47 14.00 -12.28
C ALA A 148 5.12 15.38 -11.69
N LYS A 149 4.99 15.48 -10.36
CA LYS A 149 4.79 16.73 -9.63
C LYS A 149 5.13 16.56 -8.15
N LEU A 150 5.47 17.65 -7.46
CA LEU A 150 5.45 17.71 -5.99
C LEU A 150 4.10 18.29 -5.53
N ILE A 151 3.33 17.51 -4.79
CA ILE A 151 2.08 17.93 -4.17
C ILE A 151 2.40 18.64 -2.86
N THR A 152 1.83 19.83 -2.65
CA THR A 152 2.10 20.67 -1.46
C THR A 152 3.59 20.90 -1.21
N ASP A 153 4.39 20.96 -2.27
CA ASP A 153 5.86 21.14 -2.28
C ASP A 153 6.67 20.06 -1.55
N ARG A 154 6.03 18.96 -1.10
CA ARG A 154 6.67 17.96 -0.23
C ARG A 154 6.40 16.52 -0.62
N ILE A 155 5.22 16.22 -1.17
CA ILE A 155 4.79 14.85 -1.43
C ILE A 155 5.00 14.56 -2.92
N PRO A 156 5.98 13.75 -3.31
CA PRO A 156 6.18 13.39 -4.71
C PRO A 156 5.00 12.57 -5.23
N LEU A 157 4.48 12.99 -6.38
CA LEU A 157 3.48 12.28 -7.17
C LEU A 157 4.16 11.61 -8.35
N PHE A 158 4.15 10.28 -8.37
CA PHE A 158 4.60 9.47 -9.49
C PHE A 158 3.38 9.00 -10.29
N VAL A 159 3.46 9.11 -11.61
CA VAL A 159 2.40 8.64 -12.52
C VAL A 159 3.05 7.75 -13.54
N ALA A 160 2.71 6.47 -13.50
CA ALA A 160 3.28 5.45 -14.36
C ALA A 160 3.21 5.87 -15.83
N SER A 161 4.31 5.61 -16.55
CA SER A 161 4.46 5.93 -17.98
C SER A 161 3.44 5.26 -18.90
N ASP A 162 2.77 4.19 -18.46
CA ASP A 162 1.74 3.47 -19.22
C ASP A 162 0.32 4.08 -19.11
N ILE A 163 0.16 5.16 -18.33
CA ILE A 163 -1.09 5.93 -18.28
C ILE A 163 -1.10 6.97 -19.40
N ALA A 164 -2.06 6.88 -20.32
CA ALA A 164 -2.13 7.77 -21.48
C ALA A 164 -2.29 9.27 -21.13
N ASP A 165 -3.12 9.59 -20.13
CA ASP A 165 -3.49 10.97 -19.78
C ASP A 165 -2.77 11.47 -18.50
N ARG A 166 -1.44 11.39 -18.45
CA ARG A 166 -0.64 11.71 -17.23
C ARG A 166 -0.95 13.11 -16.68
N ASP A 167 -1.02 14.13 -17.52
CA ASP A 167 -1.29 15.52 -17.09
C ASP A 167 -2.67 15.67 -16.44
N VAL A 168 -3.66 14.92 -16.94
CA VAL A 168 -5.02 14.91 -16.38
C VAL A 168 -5.01 14.25 -15.00
N VAL A 169 -4.27 13.16 -14.82
CA VAL A 169 -4.08 12.52 -13.52
C VAL A 169 -3.43 13.49 -12.54
N VAL A 170 -2.33 14.11 -12.92
CA VAL A 170 -1.61 15.09 -12.08
C VAL A 170 -2.54 16.22 -11.64
N LYS A 171 -3.30 16.80 -12.57
CA LYS A 171 -4.26 17.86 -12.28
C LYS A 171 -5.39 17.41 -11.34
N ASN A 172 -5.91 16.19 -11.53
CA ASN A 172 -6.96 15.64 -10.67
C ASN A 172 -6.45 15.41 -9.25
N VAL A 173 -5.31 14.71 -9.10
CA VAL A 173 -4.72 14.45 -7.78
C VAL A 173 -4.39 15.77 -7.07
N GLU A 174 -3.79 16.74 -7.77
CA GLU A 174 -3.54 18.07 -7.20
C GLU A 174 -4.83 18.76 -6.73
N THR A 175 -5.90 18.65 -7.51
CA THR A 175 -7.21 19.21 -7.14
C THR A 175 -7.78 18.51 -5.91
N TRP A 176 -7.68 17.19 -5.85
CA TRP A 176 -8.15 16.38 -4.73
C TRP A 176 -7.37 16.69 -3.45
N CYS A 177 -6.05 16.87 -3.54
CA CYS A 177 -5.20 17.25 -2.40
C CYS A 177 -5.54 18.63 -1.81
N LYS A 178 -6.20 19.51 -2.58
CA LYS A 178 -6.66 20.84 -2.11
C LYS A 178 -8.04 20.80 -1.44
N THR A 179 -8.61 19.62 -1.23
CA THR A 179 -9.94 19.48 -0.61
C THR A 179 -9.92 19.96 0.83
N LYS A 180 -10.90 20.79 1.20
CA LYS A 180 -10.99 21.34 2.55
C LYS A 180 -11.14 20.22 3.59
N GLY A 181 -10.25 20.24 4.59
CA GLY A 181 -10.23 19.27 5.69
C GLY A 181 -9.46 17.99 5.38
N LEU A 182 -8.84 17.87 4.21
CA LEU A 182 -7.95 16.77 3.88
C LEU A 182 -6.61 16.96 4.62
N THR A 183 -6.11 15.89 5.24
CA THR A 183 -4.84 15.88 5.98
C THR A 183 -3.88 14.87 5.35
N LEU A 184 -2.69 15.33 4.96
CA LEU A 184 -1.67 14.51 4.28
C LEU A 184 -0.37 14.39 5.09
N ASP A 185 -0.39 14.75 6.39
CA ASP A 185 0.82 14.90 7.22
C ASP A 185 1.68 13.64 7.31
N ASN A 186 1.05 12.46 7.19
CA ASN A 186 1.71 11.17 7.22
C ASN A 186 1.95 10.56 5.84
N VAL A 187 1.54 11.22 4.76
CA VAL A 187 1.67 10.70 3.40
C VAL A 187 3.05 11.07 2.85
N THR A 188 3.87 10.06 2.59
CA THR A 188 5.25 10.26 2.10
C THR A 188 5.34 10.35 0.58
N ARG A 189 4.43 9.69 -0.14
CA ARG A 189 4.37 9.70 -1.61
C ARG A 189 3.00 9.30 -2.14
N ILE A 190 2.72 9.64 -3.40
CA ILE A 190 1.52 9.19 -4.13
C ILE A 190 1.98 8.52 -5.43
N ASP A 191 1.62 7.26 -5.62
CA ASP A 191 1.89 6.50 -6.84
C ASP A 191 0.58 6.28 -7.61
N VAL A 192 0.54 6.65 -8.88
CA VAL A 192 -0.58 6.33 -9.76
C VAL A 192 -0.14 5.31 -10.79
N ILE A 193 -0.80 4.15 -10.79
CA ILE A 193 -0.49 3.01 -11.66
C ILE A 193 -1.69 2.64 -12.52
N ALA A 194 -1.44 2.09 -13.70
CA ALA A 194 -2.52 1.54 -14.52
C ALA A 194 -3.22 0.39 -13.80
N ARG A 195 -4.55 0.40 -13.80
CA ARG A 195 -5.40 -0.67 -13.26
C ARG A 195 -5.22 -1.90 -14.16
N GLN A 196 -4.59 -2.93 -13.62
CA GLN A 196 -4.46 -4.23 -14.28
C GLN A 196 -5.07 -5.32 -13.36
N PRO A 197 -5.83 -6.28 -13.89
CA PRO A 197 -6.44 -7.36 -13.10
C PRO A 197 -5.41 -8.19 -12.31
N GLY A 198 -4.17 -8.24 -12.80
CA GLY A 198 -3.10 -8.95 -12.12
C GLY A 198 -2.50 -8.20 -10.93
N LEU A 199 -2.79 -6.91 -10.72
CA LEU A 199 -2.10 -6.06 -9.73
C LEU A 199 -2.78 -6.02 -8.35
N ASP A 200 -3.77 -6.88 -8.09
CA ASP A 200 -4.35 -7.04 -6.75
C ASP A 200 -3.29 -7.39 -5.68
N TYR A 201 -2.12 -7.90 -6.09
CA TYR A 201 -0.99 -8.11 -5.19
C TYR A 201 -0.28 -6.81 -4.78
N LEU A 202 -0.29 -5.74 -5.59
CA LEU A 202 0.43 -4.48 -5.26
C LEU A 202 -0.17 -3.78 -4.05
N GLY A 203 -1.48 -3.89 -3.82
CA GLY A 203 -2.10 -3.44 -2.56
C GLY A 203 -1.48 -4.12 -1.34
N LYS A 204 -1.11 -5.42 -1.46
CA LYS A 204 -0.49 -6.19 -0.37
C LYS A 204 0.98 -5.83 -0.11
N TYR A 205 1.68 -5.25 -1.08
CA TYR A 205 3.07 -4.82 -0.89
C TYR A 205 3.17 -3.40 -0.32
N ASN A 206 2.16 -2.53 -0.53
CA ASN A 206 2.29 -1.10 -0.24
C ASN A 206 1.56 -0.59 1.01
N LEU A 207 0.85 -1.46 1.76
CA LEU A 207 0.29 -1.15 3.09
C LEU A 207 1.35 -0.66 4.10
N PHE A 208 2.64 -0.81 3.81
CA PHE A 208 3.73 -0.52 4.75
C PHE A 208 4.44 0.82 4.54
N PHE A 209 4.18 1.56 3.45
CA PHE A 209 5.06 2.67 3.02
C PHE A 209 4.55 4.08 3.31
N SER A 210 3.50 4.25 4.11
CA SER A 210 2.86 5.56 4.32
C SER A 210 2.55 6.31 3.00
N GLY A 211 2.45 5.55 1.89
CA GLY A 211 2.24 6.06 0.55
C GLY A 211 0.83 5.73 0.08
N ILE A 212 0.29 6.54 -0.81
CA ILE A 212 -1.02 6.31 -1.42
C ILE A 212 -0.80 5.71 -2.79
N ILE A 213 -1.46 4.59 -3.07
CA ILE A 213 -1.49 4.02 -4.43
C ILE A 213 -2.86 4.19 -5.03
N LEU A 214 -2.89 4.85 -6.18
CA LEU A 214 -4.09 5.03 -6.96
C LEU A 214 -4.03 4.15 -8.21
N THR A 215 -5.11 3.41 -8.45
CA THR A 215 -5.28 2.72 -9.72
C THR A 215 -6.03 3.63 -10.69
N TRP A 216 -5.48 3.78 -11.90
CA TRP A 216 -6.07 4.57 -12.97
C TRP A 216 -6.48 3.69 -14.14
N PRO A 217 -7.59 3.96 -14.84
CA PRO A 217 -7.95 3.18 -16.04
C PRO A 217 -6.80 3.13 -17.06
N ALA A 218 -6.39 1.92 -17.46
CA ALA A 218 -5.32 1.72 -18.45
C ALA A 218 -5.72 2.18 -19.86
N SER A 219 -7.02 2.14 -20.16
CA SER A 219 -7.61 2.76 -21.36
C SER A 219 -8.31 4.04 -20.97
N THR A 220 -8.37 5.03 -21.86
CA THR A 220 -9.14 6.26 -21.66
C THR A 220 -10.62 5.99 -21.97
N PRO A 221 -11.49 5.66 -20.98
CA PRO A 221 -12.92 5.61 -21.24
C PRO A 221 -13.40 6.95 -21.77
N LYS A 222 -14.53 6.97 -22.48
CA LYS A 222 -15.14 8.19 -23.01
C LYS A 222 -16.47 8.48 -22.31
N GLY A 223 -16.88 9.75 -22.33
CA GLY A 223 -18.18 10.21 -21.86
C GLY A 223 -18.46 9.88 -20.40
N ILE A 224 -19.67 9.37 -20.13
CA ILE A 224 -20.16 9.08 -18.77
C ILE A 224 -19.30 8.04 -18.05
N LYS A 225 -18.76 7.04 -18.77
CA LYS A 225 -17.89 6.02 -18.17
C LYS A 225 -16.60 6.64 -17.61
N LEU A 226 -16.01 7.61 -18.33
CA LEU A 226 -14.84 8.34 -17.85
C LEU A 226 -15.14 9.12 -16.58
N TRP A 227 -16.27 9.80 -16.57
CA TRP A 227 -16.72 10.54 -15.41
C TRP A 227 -16.89 9.63 -14.19
N TRP A 228 -17.53 8.47 -14.34
CA TRP A 228 -17.65 7.47 -13.27
C TRP A 228 -16.31 6.92 -12.81
N CYS A 229 -15.40 6.56 -13.72
CA CYS A 229 -14.07 6.08 -13.35
C CYS A 229 -13.26 7.13 -12.57
N ARG A 230 -13.42 8.42 -12.90
CA ARG A 230 -12.77 9.51 -12.15
C ARG A 230 -13.35 9.68 -10.75
N LEU A 231 -14.67 9.53 -10.59
CA LEU A 231 -15.31 9.55 -9.28
C LEU A 231 -14.88 8.38 -8.40
N ASP A 232 -14.81 7.18 -8.99
CA ASP A 232 -14.32 5.98 -8.34
C ASP A 232 -12.87 6.16 -7.85
N ALA A 233 -11.98 6.62 -8.74
CA ALA A 233 -10.59 6.89 -8.39
C ALA A 233 -10.43 7.98 -7.31
N GLU A 234 -11.25 9.03 -7.35
CA GLU A 234 -11.26 10.07 -6.31
C GLU A 234 -11.74 9.53 -4.96
N PHE A 235 -12.79 8.71 -4.97
CA PHE A 235 -13.29 8.07 -3.76
C PHE A 235 -12.21 7.17 -3.15
N THR A 236 -11.57 6.31 -3.96
CA THR A 236 -10.44 5.49 -3.53
C THR A 236 -9.32 6.36 -2.96
N PHE A 237 -8.95 7.46 -3.63
CA PHE A 237 -7.94 8.37 -3.09
C PHE A 237 -8.28 8.87 -1.69
N TYR A 238 -9.48 9.36 -1.46
CA TYR A 238 -9.86 9.81 -0.12
C TYR A 238 -10.00 8.68 0.89
N HIS A 239 -10.39 7.47 0.47
CA HIS A 239 -10.45 6.29 1.33
C HIS A 239 -9.04 5.91 1.82
N GLU A 240 -8.05 5.87 0.92
CA GLU A 240 -6.65 5.64 1.29
C GLU A 240 -6.11 6.75 2.22
N VAL A 241 -6.41 8.03 1.94
CA VAL A 241 -6.07 9.14 2.85
C VAL A 241 -6.75 8.95 4.21
N GLY A 242 -7.99 8.46 4.24
CA GLY A 242 -8.74 8.17 5.46
C GLY A 242 -8.01 7.15 6.35
N HIS A 243 -7.44 6.10 5.76
CA HIS A 243 -6.58 5.18 6.50
C HIS A 243 -5.36 5.88 7.13
N HIS A 244 -4.69 6.77 6.39
CA HIS A 244 -3.55 7.52 6.93
C HIS A 244 -3.96 8.53 8.01
N ALA A 245 -5.10 9.20 7.85
CA ALA A 245 -5.61 10.21 8.76
C ALA A 245 -6.05 9.61 10.10
N SER A 246 -6.71 8.46 10.08
CA SER A 246 -7.14 7.72 11.28
C SER A 246 -6.05 6.81 11.86
N GLY A 247 -4.87 6.77 11.24
CA GLY A 247 -3.77 5.91 11.69
C GLY A 247 -4.08 4.42 11.58
N HIS A 248 -4.97 4.05 10.66
CA HIS A 248 -5.32 2.66 10.38
C HIS A 248 -4.08 1.87 9.95
N ILE A 249 -4.06 0.61 10.37
CA ILE A 249 -2.93 -0.30 10.15
C ILE A 249 -3.31 -1.45 9.22
N GLU A 250 -4.59 -1.75 9.04
CA GLU A 250 -5.07 -2.95 8.36
C GLU A 250 -6.14 -2.62 7.32
N GLY A 251 -5.73 -1.95 6.24
CA GLY A 251 -6.58 -1.76 5.06
C GLY A 251 -7.10 -3.11 4.53
N GLY A 252 -8.42 -3.24 4.46
CA GLY A 252 -9.18 -4.36 3.94
C GLY A 252 -9.45 -5.52 4.90
N GLN A 253 -9.00 -5.47 6.17
CA GLN A 253 -9.17 -6.60 7.11
C GLN A 253 -10.07 -6.30 8.31
N VAL A 254 -10.02 -5.06 8.83
CA VAL A 254 -10.83 -4.65 9.98
C VAL A 254 -12.03 -3.85 9.48
N ALA A 255 -13.22 -4.44 9.58
CA ALA A 255 -14.45 -3.85 9.04
C ALA A 255 -14.75 -2.45 9.58
N GLU A 256 -14.39 -2.18 10.85
CA GLU A 256 -14.53 -0.88 11.48
C GLU A 256 -13.60 0.16 10.85
N GLN A 257 -12.34 -0.20 10.55
CA GLN A 257 -11.38 0.69 9.89
C GLN A 257 -11.82 1.01 8.46
N GLU A 258 -12.31 0.01 7.73
CA GLU A 258 -12.87 0.21 6.39
C GLU A 258 -14.05 1.17 6.40
N LYS A 259 -14.95 1.01 7.38
CA LYS A 259 -16.13 1.87 7.53
C LYS A 259 -15.72 3.31 7.85
N GLU A 260 -14.75 3.50 8.74
CA GLU A 260 -14.24 4.83 9.09
C GLU A 260 -13.54 5.50 7.89
N ALA A 261 -12.71 4.77 7.15
CA ALA A 261 -12.07 5.25 5.92
C ALA A 261 -13.11 5.63 4.85
N ASP A 262 -14.17 4.85 4.71
CA ASP A 262 -15.32 5.14 3.85
C ASP A 262 -16.07 6.41 4.27
N GLU A 263 -16.31 6.59 5.57
CA GLU A 263 -16.97 7.78 6.11
C GLU A 263 -16.13 9.04 5.88
N TYR A 264 -14.81 8.93 6.05
CA TYR A 264 -13.84 9.96 5.69
C TYR A 264 -13.93 10.30 4.20
N ALA A 265 -13.86 9.28 3.32
CA ALA A 265 -13.93 9.44 1.88
C ALA A 265 -15.22 10.13 1.43
N ARG A 266 -16.37 9.71 1.97
CA ARG A 266 -17.68 10.36 1.69
C ARG A 266 -17.71 11.80 2.15
N THR A 267 -17.04 12.13 3.26
CA THR A 267 -16.94 13.50 3.76
C THR A 267 -16.09 14.36 2.82
N MET A 268 -14.93 13.85 2.40
CA MET A 268 -14.07 14.54 1.43
C MET A 268 -14.74 14.71 0.07
N MET A 269 -15.47 13.71 -0.43
CA MET A 269 -16.25 13.82 -1.68
C MET A 269 -17.30 14.93 -1.64
N ARG A 270 -17.93 15.16 -0.48
CA ARG A 270 -18.87 16.28 -0.30
C ARG A 270 -18.15 17.62 -0.27
N ASN A 271 -17.00 17.67 0.41
CA ASN A 271 -16.19 18.87 0.53
C ASN A 271 -15.54 19.28 -0.80
N SER A 272 -15.16 18.32 -1.65
CA SER A 272 -14.59 18.59 -2.98
C SER A 272 -15.62 19.09 -3.97
N ARG A 273 -16.92 18.88 -3.70
CA ARG A 273 -18.04 19.23 -4.59
C ARG A 273 -19.22 19.86 -3.84
N PRO A 274 -19.07 21.08 -3.28
CA PRO A 274 -20.11 21.72 -2.50
C PRO A 274 -21.40 21.95 -3.30
N VAL A 275 -21.28 22.36 -4.57
CA VAL A 275 -22.43 22.63 -5.46
C VAL A 275 -23.22 21.35 -5.78
N LEU A 276 -22.54 20.27 -6.17
CA LEU A 276 -23.22 18.99 -6.47
C LEU A 276 -23.84 18.39 -5.20
N THR A 277 -23.20 18.56 -4.04
CA THR A 277 -23.77 18.16 -2.75
C THR A 277 -25.06 18.94 -2.44
N LEU A 278 -25.09 20.24 -2.72
CA LEU A 278 -26.28 21.07 -2.54
C LEU A 278 -27.42 20.65 -3.48
N ILE A 279 -27.14 20.45 -4.77
CA ILE A 279 -28.12 19.99 -5.76
C ILE A 279 -28.68 18.62 -5.36
N GLY A 280 -27.81 17.67 -5.01
CA GLY A 280 -28.23 16.34 -4.56
C GLY A 280 -29.11 16.40 -3.30
N ARG A 281 -28.79 17.29 -2.35
CA ARG A 281 -29.64 17.54 -1.18
C ARG A 281 -31.01 18.06 -1.60
N MET A 282 -31.09 19.03 -2.51
CA MET A 282 -32.37 19.58 -2.98
C MET A 282 -33.23 18.54 -3.72
N LEU A 283 -32.63 17.75 -4.62
CA LEU A 283 -33.34 16.74 -5.40
C LEU A 283 -33.80 15.54 -4.56
N LEU A 284 -32.99 15.09 -3.58
CA LEU A 284 -33.33 13.94 -2.75
C LEU A 284 -34.14 14.31 -1.50
N TRP A 285 -34.19 15.59 -1.11
CA TRP A 285 -34.99 16.06 0.02
C TRP A 285 -36.46 15.61 -0.02
N PRO A 286 -37.21 15.75 -1.14
CA PRO A 286 -38.60 15.28 -1.21
C PRO A 286 -38.74 13.76 -1.12
N LEU A 287 -37.69 13.00 -1.44
CA LEU A 287 -37.69 11.53 -1.41
C LEU A 287 -37.29 10.95 -0.04
N ARG A 288 -36.78 11.77 0.89
CA ARG A 288 -36.41 11.34 2.25
C ARG A 288 -37.49 10.56 3.01
N PRO A 289 -38.79 10.96 3.04
CA PRO A 289 -39.81 10.19 3.76
C PRO A 289 -40.03 8.80 3.16
N LEU A 290 -39.94 8.64 1.84
CA LEU A 290 -40.06 7.36 1.15
C LEU A 290 -38.87 6.44 1.45
N LEU A 291 -37.65 6.98 1.39
CA LEU A 291 -36.44 6.21 1.71
C LEU A 291 -36.41 5.75 3.17
N LYS A 292 -36.86 6.58 4.11
CA LYS A 292 -36.99 6.17 5.52
C LYS A 292 -37.91 4.95 5.66
N ARG A 293 -39.07 4.94 4.99
CA ARG A 293 -40.01 3.81 5.04
C ARG A 293 -39.41 2.51 4.52
N ILE A 294 -38.60 2.56 3.47
CA ILE A 294 -37.93 1.38 2.90
C ILE A 294 -36.88 0.82 3.86
N ILE A 295 -36.08 1.68 4.49
CA ILE A 295 -35.01 1.27 5.42
C ILE A 295 -35.60 0.71 6.73
N THR A 296 -36.73 1.26 7.19
CA THR A 296 -37.40 0.79 8.41
C THR A 296 -38.38 -0.37 8.16
N SER A 297 -38.48 -0.91 6.94
CA SER A 297 -39.41 -2.01 6.66
C SER A 297 -38.95 -3.28 7.41
N PRO A 298 -39.77 -3.84 8.34
CA PRO A 298 -39.37 -4.94 9.23
C PRO A 298 -39.11 -6.28 8.55
N ASP A 299 -39.35 -6.42 7.24
CA ASP A 299 -39.28 -7.70 6.51
C ASP A 299 -37.88 -8.33 6.44
N ARG A 300 -36.84 -7.70 7.00
CA ARG A 300 -35.52 -8.35 7.19
C ARG A 300 -35.40 -9.15 8.49
N ALA A 301 -36.33 -9.04 9.43
CA ALA A 301 -36.28 -9.82 10.67
C ALA A 301 -36.68 -11.30 10.49
N ALA A 302 -37.26 -11.68 9.34
CA ALA A 302 -37.74 -13.04 9.10
C ALA A 302 -36.72 -13.99 8.43
N VAL A 303 -35.56 -13.49 7.99
CA VAL A 303 -34.56 -14.31 7.27
C VAL A 303 -33.44 -14.83 8.18
N ASP A 304 -33.28 -14.26 9.38
CA ASP A 304 -32.27 -14.70 10.37
C ASP A 304 -32.84 -15.68 11.42
N ALA A 305 -34.04 -16.22 11.21
CA ALA A 305 -34.73 -17.13 12.13
C ALA A 305 -34.87 -18.58 11.61
N ILE A 306 -34.11 -18.98 10.58
CA ILE A 306 -34.02 -20.36 10.04
C ILE A 306 -32.56 -20.79 10.04
#